data_AF-A0A941CBH9-F1
#
_entry.id   AF-A0A941CBH9-F1
#
_cell.length_a   1.000
_cell.length_b   1.000
_cell.length_c   1.000
_cell.angle_alpha   90.00
_cell.angle_beta   90.00
_cell.angle_gamma   90.00
#
_symmetry.space_group_name_H-M   'P 1'
#
loop_
_entity.id
_entity.type
_entity.pdbx_description
1 polymer ?
#
loop_
_entity_poly.entity_id
_entity_poly.type
_entity_poly.pdbx_seq_one_letter_code
_entity_poly.pdbx_strand_id
1 'polypeptide(L)'
;MKKIFLTIIAIGTLISTQAQSIERQVISSGGNTITNGGVTLDFTIGELAVTTITDGTTTLNQGFQQGNIQLAIKINPIVFLQGAAINPNTGEESLMRDDLRVATAIPTTSPYTDAGTANATVFDVTGTDAIVDWVWVELRDKNDANQVLASQSALLQRDGNIVGTDGVSNLEFDLAADNYYVMVSHRNHLAILSANTVTLSSTAATLDFSSSNTVAQGGANAVIDLGTGVFAMLGGDFDENGQVQNSDINSVILLLGGSGYSLADMDMNGQIQNTDINNVMNTNLGKGEQF
;
A
#
# COMPACT_ATOMS: atom_id res chain seq x y z
N MET A 1 -2.78 -42.99 46.90
CA MET A 1 -1.35 -42.60 46.94
C MET A 1 -0.65 -42.69 45.57
N LYS A 2 -0.79 -43.80 44.81
CA LYS A 2 -0.13 -43.94 43.48
C LYS A 2 -0.54 -42.89 42.43
N LYS A 3 -1.81 -42.46 42.38
CA LYS A 3 -2.29 -41.47 41.39
C LYS A 3 -1.73 -40.06 41.62
N ILE A 4 -1.62 -39.62 42.88
CA ILE A 4 -1.03 -38.32 43.26
C ILE A 4 0.46 -38.26 42.92
N PHE A 5 1.19 -39.38 43.09
CA PHE A 5 2.62 -39.43 42.74
C PHE A 5 2.84 -39.32 41.23
N LEU A 6 1.99 -39.94 40.41
CA LEU A 6 2.04 -39.79 38.96
C LEU A 6 1.72 -38.36 38.50
N THR A 7 0.76 -37.69 39.15
CA THR A 7 0.40 -36.30 38.83
C THR A 7 1.52 -35.31 39.19
N ILE A 8 2.23 -35.53 40.30
CA ILE A 8 3.37 -34.69 40.70
C ILE A 8 4.56 -34.88 39.74
N ILE A 9 4.81 -36.10 39.26
CA ILE A 9 5.85 -36.36 38.25
C ILE A 9 5.48 -35.70 36.90
N ALA A 10 4.22 -35.79 36.47
CA ALA A 10 3.76 -35.18 35.22
C ALA A 10 3.82 -33.63 35.25
N ILE A 11 3.53 -33.01 36.41
CA ILE A 11 3.65 -31.57 36.60
C ILE A 11 5.12 -31.15 36.67
N GLY A 12 5.99 -31.94 37.31
CA GLY A 12 7.44 -31.67 37.34
C GLY A 12 8.11 -31.70 35.97
N THR A 13 7.64 -32.55 35.05
CA THR A 13 8.16 -32.63 33.67
C THR A 13 7.65 -31.54 32.74
N LEU A 14 6.58 -30.82 33.11
CA LEU A 14 6.05 -29.69 32.32
C LEU A 14 6.78 -28.37 32.59
N ILE A 15 7.59 -28.29 33.65
CA ILE A 15 8.24 -27.03 34.09
C ILE A 15 9.67 -26.89 33.53
N SER A 16 10.19 -27.89 32.80
CA SER A 16 11.56 -27.85 32.24
C SER A 16 11.63 -27.65 30.73
N THR A 17 10.56 -27.15 30.09
CA THR A 17 10.67 -26.70 28.70
C THR A 17 11.39 -25.35 28.68
N GLN A 18 12.71 -25.39 28.59
CA GLN A 18 13.47 -24.22 28.18
C GLN A 18 13.04 -23.89 26.75
N ALA A 19 12.41 -22.73 26.57
CA ALA A 19 12.31 -22.13 25.25
C ALA A 19 13.74 -21.93 24.75
N GLN A 20 14.05 -22.43 23.55
CA GLN A 20 15.33 -22.14 22.92
C GLN A 20 15.32 -20.65 22.56
N SER A 21 16.13 -19.83 23.22
CA SER A 21 16.45 -18.51 22.67
C SER A 21 17.44 -18.73 21.53
N ILE A 22 17.09 -18.27 20.34
CA ILE A 22 18.03 -18.25 19.21
C ILE A 22 18.95 -17.05 19.46
N GLU A 23 19.94 -17.23 20.31
CA GLU A 23 21.00 -16.25 20.51
C GLU A 23 22.14 -16.51 19.51
N ARG A 24 22.57 -15.45 18.82
CA ARG A 24 23.58 -15.53 17.76
C ARG A 24 24.95 -15.60 18.42
N GLN A 25 25.59 -16.76 18.37
CA GLN A 25 26.92 -16.96 18.93
C GLN A 25 27.99 -16.88 17.84
N VAL A 26 29.02 -16.06 18.06
CA VAL A 26 30.25 -16.07 17.25
C VAL A 26 31.23 -17.06 17.87
N ILE A 27 31.81 -17.96 17.07
CA ILE A 27 32.95 -18.79 17.49
C ILE A 27 34.21 -18.06 17.01
N SER A 28 34.96 -17.44 17.94
CA SER A 28 36.21 -16.74 17.61
C SER A 28 37.40 -17.34 18.36
N SER A 29 38.60 -17.08 17.84
CA SER A 29 39.89 -17.42 18.48
C SER A 29 40.21 -16.53 19.70
N GLY A 30 39.41 -15.49 19.94
CA GLY A 30 39.48 -14.59 21.08
C GLY A 30 38.45 -13.46 20.97
N GLY A 31 38.02 -12.88 22.08
CA GLY A 31 36.99 -11.84 22.13
C GLY A 31 36.40 -11.62 23.52
N ASN A 32 35.58 -10.59 23.70
CA ASN A 32 34.84 -10.35 24.94
C ASN A 32 33.51 -9.63 24.67
N THR A 33 32.57 -9.77 25.60
CA THR A 33 31.28 -9.08 25.62
C THR A 33 31.33 -8.03 26.73
N ILE A 34 31.07 -6.76 26.39
CA ILE A 34 30.94 -5.68 27.35
C ILE A 34 29.50 -5.17 27.30
N THR A 35 28.80 -5.20 28.43
CA THR A 35 27.43 -4.68 28.53
C THR A 35 27.40 -3.47 29.47
N ASN A 36 26.84 -2.35 29.01
CA ASN A 36 26.58 -1.18 29.84
C ASN A 36 25.29 -0.48 29.39
N GLY A 37 24.36 -0.26 30.31
CA GLY A 37 23.18 0.58 30.06
C GLY A 37 22.26 0.11 28.93
N GLY A 38 22.10 -1.20 28.75
CA GLY A 38 21.29 -1.77 27.66
C GLY A 38 22.00 -1.88 26.31
N VAL A 39 23.25 -1.39 26.21
CA VAL A 39 24.11 -1.59 25.05
C VAL A 39 25.07 -2.74 25.32
N THR A 40 25.12 -3.71 24.40
CA THR A 40 26.06 -4.83 24.42
C THR A 40 27.03 -4.68 23.25
N LEU A 41 28.33 -4.70 23.55
CA LEU A 41 29.41 -4.67 22.57
C LEU A 41 30.14 -6.01 22.61
N ASP A 42 30.00 -6.78 21.53
CA ASP A 42 30.76 -8.00 21.31
C ASP A 42 31.92 -7.71 20.35
N PHE A 43 33.14 -8.05 20.75
CA PHE A 43 34.31 -7.91 19.88
C PHE A 43 35.14 -9.18 19.87
N THR A 44 35.75 -9.48 18.72
CA THR A 44 36.60 -10.66 18.53
C THR A 44 37.95 -10.25 17.96
N ILE A 45 39.03 -10.91 18.38
CA ILE A 45 40.37 -10.75 17.79
C ILE A 45 40.34 -11.47 16.43
N GLY A 46 40.55 -10.71 15.35
CA GLY A 46 39.99 -11.01 14.03
C GLY A 46 40.62 -12.15 13.23
N GLU A 47 39.90 -12.52 12.17
CA GLU A 47 40.36 -13.24 10.99
C GLU A 47 40.68 -12.22 9.87
N LEU A 48 41.79 -12.43 9.15
CA LEU A 48 42.35 -11.46 8.19
C LEU A 48 41.65 -11.44 6.81
N ALA A 49 40.61 -12.25 6.62
CA ALA A 49 39.86 -12.35 5.37
C ALA A 49 38.37 -12.60 5.64
N VAL A 50 37.54 -11.64 5.25
CA VAL A 50 36.08 -11.77 5.30
C VAL A 50 35.63 -12.40 3.99
N THR A 51 35.14 -13.63 4.04
CA THR A 51 34.45 -14.22 2.88
C THR A 51 32.95 -13.94 3.04
N THR A 52 32.39 -13.15 2.14
CA THR A 52 30.94 -13.01 1.99
C THR A 52 30.44 -14.18 1.15
N ILE A 53 29.54 -14.98 1.70
CA ILE A 53 28.86 -16.05 0.99
C ILE A 53 27.38 -15.71 0.95
N THR A 54 26.80 -15.72 -0.25
CA THR A 54 25.38 -15.47 -0.49
C THR A 54 24.80 -16.62 -1.30
N ASP A 55 23.62 -17.11 -0.91
CA ASP A 55 22.84 -18.10 -1.68
C ASP A 55 21.62 -17.50 -2.40
N GLY A 56 21.49 -16.18 -2.37
CA GLY A 56 20.36 -15.41 -2.93
C GLY A 56 19.27 -15.07 -1.91
N THR A 57 19.26 -15.73 -0.75
CA THR A 57 18.28 -15.47 0.33
C THR A 57 18.97 -15.14 1.66
N THR A 58 20.15 -15.70 1.91
CA THR A 58 20.94 -15.51 3.12
C THR A 58 22.34 -15.04 2.74
N THR A 59 22.79 -13.94 3.36
CA THR A 59 24.18 -13.46 3.24
C THR A 59 24.91 -13.71 4.55
N LEU A 60 25.98 -14.49 4.49
CA LEU A 60 26.87 -14.75 5.60
C LEU A 60 28.14 -13.92 5.44
N ASN A 61 28.28 -12.90 6.27
CA ASN A 61 29.52 -12.16 6.43
C ASN A 61 30.29 -12.73 7.63
N GLN A 62 31.28 -13.56 7.36
CA GLN A 62 32.10 -14.14 8.43
C GLN A 62 32.77 -13.02 9.24
N GLY A 63 32.58 -13.02 10.56
CA GLY A 63 33.24 -12.08 11.48
C GLY A 63 32.44 -10.83 11.87
N PHE A 64 31.17 -10.66 11.44
CA PHE A 64 30.29 -9.60 11.96
C PHE A 64 28.93 -10.15 12.41
N GLN A 65 28.46 -9.72 13.57
CA GLN A 65 27.04 -9.82 13.91
C GLN A 65 26.27 -8.83 13.05
N GLN A 66 25.52 -9.31 12.06
CA GLN A 66 24.50 -8.50 11.39
C GLN A 66 23.16 -8.79 12.05
N GLY A 67 22.43 -7.74 12.46
CA GLY A 67 21.01 -7.86 12.78
C GLY A 67 20.25 -8.38 11.56
N ASN A 68 19.14 -9.10 11.77
CA ASN A 68 18.27 -9.44 10.63
C ASN A 68 17.53 -8.14 10.27
N ILE A 69 18.02 -7.41 9.28
CA ILE A 69 17.26 -6.28 8.73
C ILE A 69 16.28 -6.88 7.75
N GLN A 70 15.05 -7.10 8.21
CA GLN A 70 13.96 -7.48 7.32
C GLN A 70 13.53 -6.22 6.56
N LEU A 71 14.03 -6.08 5.34
CA LEU A 71 13.64 -5.04 4.39
C LEU A 71 12.37 -5.46 3.65
N ALA A 72 11.33 -5.85 4.38
CA ALA A 72 10.08 -6.27 3.76
C ALA A 72 8.96 -5.84 4.69
N ILE A 73 8.49 -4.61 4.48
CA ILE A 73 7.31 -4.08 5.16
C ILE A 73 6.09 -4.23 4.29
N LYS A 74 4.95 -4.49 4.92
CA LYS A 74 3.68 -4.76 4.24
C LYS A 74 2.60 -3.77 4.63
N ILE A 75 1.80 -3.39 3.66
CA ILE A 75 0.62 -2.55 3.85
C ILE A 75 -0.54 -3.08 3.01
N ASN A 76 -1.75 -2.97 3.56
CA ASN A 76 -3.01 -3.16 2.85
C ASN A 76 -3.81 -1.85 2.90
N PRO A 77 -3.61 -0.93 1.94
CA PRO A 77 -4.40 0.28 1.83
C PRO A 77 -5.78 -0.02 1.22
N ILE A 78 -6.81 0.67 1.69
CA ILE A 78 -8.17 0.63 1.15
C ILE A 78 -8.55 2.05 0.71
N VAL A 79 -8.98 2.19 -0.55
CA VAL A 79 -9.38 3.46 -1.15
C VAL A 79 -10.53 3.27 -2.14
N PHE A 80 -11.39 4.27 -2.28
CA PHE A 80 -12.41 4.31 -3.32
C PHE A 80 -12.14 5.47 -4.26
N LEU A 81 -12.41 5.28 -5.55
CA LEU A 81 -12.37 6.33 -6.57
C LEU A 81 -13.78 6.84 -6.78
N GLN A 82 -14.00 8.15 -6.64
CA GLN A 82 -15.34 8.73 -6.82
C GLN A 82 -15.94 8.36 -8.17
N GLY A 83 -15.17 8.42 -9.25
CA GLY A 83 -15.64 8.11 -10.60
C GLY A 83 -16.30 6.73 -10.69
N ALA A 84 -15.55 5.70 -10.30
CA ALA A 84 -16.04 4.33 -10.31
C ALA A 84 -17.10 4.05 -9.22
N ALA A 85 -17.16 4.83 -8.14
CA ALA A 85 -18.07 4.60 -7.01
C ALA A 85 -19.45 5.28 -7.16
N ILE A 86 -19.56 6.38 -7.92
CA ILE A 86 -20.87 6.99 -8.21
C ILE A 86 -21.70 6.07 -9.09
N ASN A 87 -23.04 6.19 -9.09
CA ASN A 87 -23.97 5.38 -9.90
C ASN A 87 -23.62 3.87 -9.93
N PRO A 88 -23.51 3.19 -8.78
CA PRO A 88 -23.10 1.80 -8.71
C PRO A 88 -24.12 0.87 -9.38
N ASN A 89 -23.70 -0.35 -9.69
CA ASN A 89 -24.60 -1.40 -10.16
C ASN A 89 -25.66 -1.69 -9.09
N THR A 90 -26.90 -1.95 -9.52
CA THR A 90 -28.00 -2.27 -8.59
C THR A 90 -27.70 -3.54 -7.81
N GLY A 91 -27.71 -3.46 -6.48
CA GLY A 91 -27.36 -4.55 -5.56
C GLY A 91 -25.86 -4.67 -5.23
N GLU A 92 -25.03 -3.76 -5.75
CA GLU A 92 -23.59 -3.69 -5.50
C GLU A 92 -23.17 -2.28 -5.01
N GLU A 93 -24.04 -1.59 -4.26
CA GLU A 93 -23.85 -0.18 -3.87
C GLU A 93 -22.64 0.08 -2.97
N SER A 94 -22.05 -0.98 -2.40
CA SER A 94 -20.81 -0.92 -1.62
C SER A 94 -19.54 -1.15 -2.44
N LEU A 95 -19.67 -1.42 -3.75
CA LEU A 95 -18.55 -1.72 -4.65
C LEU A 95 -18.42 -0.63 -5.72
N MET A 96 -17.18 -0.34 -6.09
CA MET A 96 -16.89 0.43 -7.30
C MET A 96 -17.33 -0.36 -8.54
N ARG A 97 -17.65 0.33 -9.63
CA ARG A 97 -17.81 -0.30 -10.95
C ARG A 97 -16.44 -0.65 -11.55
N ASP A 98 -16.43 -1.65 -12.42
CA ASP A 98 -15.25 -2.14 -13.14
C ASP A 98 -15.45 -2.05 -14.68
N ASP A 99 -16.14 -1.01 -15.15
CA ASP A 99 -16.50 -0.84 -16.56
C ASP A 99 -15.28 -0.91 -17.49
N LEU A 100 -14.17 -0.28 -17.11
CA LEU A 100 -12.92 -0.31 -17.88
C LEU A 100 -12.35 -1.73 -18.02
N ARG A 101 -12.48 -2.57 -16.99
CA ARG A 101 -12.06 -3.98 -17.03
C ARG A 101 -12.97 -4.78 -17.94
N VAL A 102 -14.29 -4.60 -17.82
CA VAL A 102 -15.30 -5.24 -18.68
C VAL A 102 -15.09 -4.86 -20.16
N ALA A 103 -14.69 -3.62 -20.42
CA ALA A 103 -14.35 -3.12 -21.74
C ALA A 103 -12.96 -3.56 -22.23
N THR A 104 -12.19 -4.32 -21.44
CA THR A 104 -10.80 -4.71 -21.72
C THR A 104 -9.87 -3.53 -22.01
N ALA A 105 -10.16 -2.38 -21.39
CA ALA A 105 -9.48 -1.11 -21.65
C ALA A 105 -8.26 -0.90 -20.74
N ILE A 106 -8.22 -1.53 -19.57
CA ILE A 106 -7.11 -1.39 -18.62
C ILE A 106 -5.85 -2.03 -19.22
N PRO A 107 -4.73 -1.29 -19.34
CA PRO A 107 -3.49 -1.83 -19.88
C PRO A 107 -2.85 -2.83 -18.91
N THR A 108 -2.16 -3.85 -19.42
CA THR A 108 -1.38 -4.79 -18.59
C THR A 108 -0.09 -4.16 -18.05
N THR A 109 0.30 -3.01 -18.59
CA THR A 109 1.43 -2.20 -18.13
C THR A 109 0.88 -0.94 -17.49
N SER A 110 1.31 -0.66 -16.26
CA SER A 110 0.97 0.53 -15.51
C SER A 110 1.26 1.81 -16.31
N PRO A 111 0.40 2.83 -16.22
CA PRO A 111 0.66 4.14 -16.80
C PRO A 111 1.73 4.95 -16.05
N TYR A 112 2.16 4.51 -14.87
CA TYR A 112 3.11 5.24 -14.02
C TYR A 112 4.57 4.95 -14.38
N THR A 113 5.48 5.71 -13.76
CA THR A 113 6.90 5.78 -14.14
C THR A 113 7.67 4.47 -14.02
N ASP A 114 7.25 3.56 -13.15
CA ASP A 114 7.88 2.24 -12.99
C ASP A 114 7.52 1.25 -14.10
N ALA A 115 6.50 1.57 -14.90
CA ALA A 115 5.92 0.71 -15.93
C ALA A 115 5.68 -0.73 -15.43
N GLY A 116 5.20 -0.87 -14.17
CA GLY A 116 4.89 -2.16 -13.57
C GLY A 116 3.95 -2.99 -14.45
N THR A 117 4.12 -4.30 -14.48
CA THR A 117 3.31 -5.18 -15.34
C THR A 117 2.51 -6.18 -14.53
N ALA A 118 1.26 -6.38 -14.93
CA ALA A 118 0.38 -7.42 -14.43
C ALA A 118 0.10 -8.46 -15.51
N ASN A 119 -0.07 -9.72 -15.11
CA ASN A 119 -0.48 -10.76 -16.04
C ASN A 119 -1.91 -10.48 -16.53
N ALA A 120 -2.19 -10.66 -17.82
CA ALA A 120 -3.52 -10.42 -18.39
C ALA A 120 -4.64 -11.18 -17.64
N THR A 121 -4.34 -12.38 -17.12
CA THR A 121 -5.31 -13.20 -16.36
C THR A 121 -5.77 -12.57 -15.04
N VAL A 122 -5.03 -11.59 -14.51
CA VAL A 122 -5.46 -10.83 -13.32
C VAL A 122 -6.74 -10.03 -13.62
N PHE A 123 -6.91 -9.56 -14.86
CA PHE A 123 -8.09 -8.80 -15.29
C PHE A 123 -9.30 -9.69 -15.64
N ASP A 124 -9.14 -11.02 -15.63
CA ASP A 124 -10.24 -11.98 -15.79
C ASP A 124 -11.04 -12.18 -14.50
N VAL A 125 -10.51 -11.73 -13.36
CA VAL A 125 -11.19 -11.79 -12.05
C VAL A 125 -12.44 -10.90 -12.06
N THR A 126 -13.52 -11.41 -11.48
CA THR A 126 -14.84 -10.74 -11.39
C THR A 126 -15.33 -10.74 -9.94
N GLY A 127 -16.40 -10.01 -9.65
CA GLY A 127 -16.94 -9.89 -8.29
C GLY A 127 -16.17 -8.85 -7.46
N THR A 128 -16.08 -9.04 -6.15
CA THR A 128 -15.45 -8.08 -5.20
C THR A 128 -14.01 -7.76 -5.54
N ASP A 129 -13.27 -8.75 -6.04
CA ASP A 129 -11.83 -8.67 -6.24
C ASP A 129 -11.47 -8.28 -7.69
N ALA A 130 -12.47 -7.93 -8.50
CA ALA A 130 -12.23 -7.49 -9.86
C ALA A 130 -11.42 -6.20 -9.86
N ILE A 131 -10.49 -6.08 -10.81
CA ILE A 131 -9.64 -4.89 -10.91
C ILE A 131 -10.44 -3.72 -11.49
N VAL A 132 -10.42 -2.60 -10.78
CA VAL A 132 -10.97 -1.31 -11.24
C VAL A 132 -9.90 -0.58 -12.06
N ASP A 133 -8.67 -0.48 -11.52
CA ASP A 133 -7.62 0.32 -12.17
C ASP A 133 -6.21 0.15 -11.58
N TRP A 134 -5.23 0.80 -12.21
CA TRP A 134 -3.89 1.08 -11.67
C TRP A 134 -3.88 2.31 -10.74
N VAL A 135 -3.18 2.18 -9.62
CA VAL A 135 -2.90 3.28 -8.67
C VAL A 135 -1.40 3.37 -8.38
N TRP A 136 -0.95 4.56 -7.98
CA TRP A 136 0.42 4.81 -7.55
C TRP A 136 0.47 4.94 -6.04
N VAL A 137 1.33 4.18 -5.38
CA VAL A 137 1.47 4.21 -3.92
C VAL A 137 2.87 4.64 -3.54
N GLU A 138 2.97 5.60 -2.62
CA GLU A 138 4.24 6.07 -2.08
C GLU A 138 4.30 5.90 -0.56
N LEU A 139 5.48 5.52 -0.08
CA LEU A 139 5.85 5.63 1.33
C LEU A 139 6.77 6.82 1.52
N ARG A 140 6.40 7.72 2.43
CA ARG A 140 7.13 8.95 2.72
C ARG A 140 7.66 8.98 4.15
N ASP A 141 8.72 9.75 4.37
CA ASP A 141 9.44 9.81 5.66
C ASP A 141 8.51 10.29 6.80
N LYS A 142 8.60 9.65 7.96
CA LYS A 142 7.79 10.00 9.13
C LYS A 142 7.99 11.41 9.67
N ASN A 143 9.17 12.01 9.41
CA ASN A 143 9.53 13.34 9.87
C ASN A 143 9.35 14.41 8.79
N ASP A 144 9.26 14.00 7.51
CA ASP A 144 9.03 14.89 6.37
C ASP A 144 8.14 14.20 5.32
N ALA A 145 6.86 14.60 5.31
CA ALA A 145 5.85 14.07 4.39
C ALA A 145 6.07 14.46 2.92
N ASN A 146 7.08 15.28 2.59
CA ASN A 146 7.47 15.58 1.22
C ASN A 146 8.60 14.67 0.71
N GLN A 147 9.26 13.93 1.61
CA GLN A 147 10.35 13.05 1.24
C GLN A 147 9.80 11.66 0.90
N VAL A 148 9.75 11.34 -0.40
CA VAL A 148 9.41 10.00 -0.89
C VAL A 148 10.59 9.05 -0.66
N LEU A 149 10.33 7.91 -0.01
CA LEU A 149 11.32 6.88 0.30
C LEU A 149 11.20 5.66 -0.60
N ALA A 150 9.98 5.29 -0.98
CA ALA A 150 9.71 4.23 -1.94
C ALA A 150 8.37 4.49 -2.63
N SER A 151 8.22 3.98 -3.84
CA SER A 151 6.99 4.07 -4.61
C SER A 151 6.87 2.91 -5.58
N GLN A 152 5.63 2.51 -5.88
CA GLN A 152 5.34 1.46 -6.85
C GLN A 152 3.92 1.58 -7.39
N SER A 153 3.72 1.01 -8.59
CA SER A 153 2.40 0.74 -9.13
C SER A 153 1.71 -0.41 -8.41
N ALA A 154 0.41 -0.27 -8.23
CA ALA A 154 -0.46 -1.28 -7.64
C ALA A 154 -1.81 -1.34 -8.36
N LEU A 155 -2.59 -2.38 -8.07
CA LEU A 155 -3.91 -2.59 -8.63
C LEU A 155 -4.98 -2.32 -7.58
N LEU A 156 -6.03 -1.60 -7.97
CA LEU A 156 -7.19 -1.32 -7.14
C LEU A 156 -8.33 -2.30 -7.46
N GLN A 157 -8.89 -2.93 -6.44
CA GLN A 157 -10.04 -3.84 -6.55
C GLN A 157 -11.37 -3.13 -6.31
N ARG A 158 -12.50 -3.74 -6.73
CA ARG A 158 -13.85 -3.14 -6.61
C ARG A 158 -14.30 -2.87 -5.18
N ASP A 159 -13.78 -3.62 -4.20
CA ASP A 159 -14.06 -3.42 -2.79
C ASP A 159 -13.11 -2.39 -2.11
N GLY A 160 -12.21 -1.81 -2.89
CA GLY A 160 -11.29 -0.76 -2.47
C GLY A 160 -9.91 -1.23 -2.04
N ASN A 161 -9.67 -2.54 -1.92
CA ASN A 161 -8.33 -3.03 -1.57
C ASN A 161 -7.32 -2.67 -2.67
N ILE A 162 -6.14 -2.20 -2.25
CA ILE A 162 -4.98 -2.03 -3.13
C ILE A 162 -4.05 -3.22 -2.97
N VAL A 163 -3.83 -3.95 -4.06
CA VAL A 163 -3.06 -5.19 -4.11
C VAL A 163 -1.89 -5.09 -5.10
N GLY A 164 -0.94 -6.01 -4.98
CA GLY A 164 0.18 -6.14 -5.91
C GLY A 164 -0.26 -6.49 -7.32
N THR A 165 0.71 -6.58 -8.24
CA THR A 165 0.46 -6.87 -9.66
C THR A 165 -0.02 -8.30 -9.95
N ASP A 166 -0.04 -9.16 -8.92
CA ASP A 166 -0.67 -10.48 -8.96
C ASP A 166 -2.18 -10.43 -8.69
N GLY A 167 -2.72 -9.27 -8.32
CA GLY A 167 -4.13 -9.06 -8.02
C GLY A 167 -4.59 -9.63 -6.68
N VAL A 168 -3.68 -10.06 -5.80
CA VAL A 168 -4.04 -10.74 -4.54
C VAL A 168 -3.16 -10.33 -3.36
N SER A 169 -1.85 -10.20 -3.56
CA SER A 169 -0.91 -9.96 -2.46
C SER A 169 -1.01 -8.54 -1.92
N ASN A 170 -0.80 -8.38 -0.62
CA ASN A 170 -0.58 -7.06 -0.02
C ASN A 170 0.65 -6.39 -0.66
N LEU A 171 0.70 -5.07 -0.63
CA LEU A 171 1.87 -4.34 -1.07
C LEU A 171 3.05 -4.60 -0.13
N GLU A 172 4.20 -4.87 -0.73
CA GLU A 172 5.47 -5.09 -0.04
C GLU A 172 6.47 -4.03 -0.52
N PHE A 173 7.24 -3.45 0.41
CA PHE A 173 8.28 -2.48 0.12
C PHE A 173 9.60 -2.90 0.77
N ASP A 174 10.70 -2.68 0.05
CA ASP A 174 12.07 -2.98 0.48
C ASP A 174 12.63 -1.96 1.49
N LEU A 175 11.86 -1.65 2.53
CA LEU A 175 12.19 -0.71 3.59
C LEU A 175 12.21 -1.42 4.96
N ALA A 176 12.91 -0.82 5.91
CA ALA A 176 12.92 -1.33 7.28
C ALA A 176 11.59 -1.06 7.99
N ALA A 177 11.29 -1.83 9.05
CA ALA A 177 10.14 -1.55 9.89
C ALA A 177 10.28 -0.19 10.60
N ASP A 178 9.32 0.71 10.36
CA ASP A 178 9.24 2.05 10.93
C ASP A 178 7.83 2.61 10.71
N ASN A 179 7.61 3.88 11.09
CA ASN A 179 6.44 4.64 10.71
C ASN A 179 6.65 5.32 9.36
N TYR A 180 5.59 5.40 8.56
CA TYR A 180 5.61 6.03 7.24
C TYR A 180 4.31 6.80 7.00
N TYR A 181 4.38 7.92 6.28
CA TYR A 181 3.18 8.43 5.62
C TYR A 181 2.94 7.62 4.35
N VAL A 182 1.67 7.43 4.01
CA VAL A 182 1.25 6.64 2.85
C VAL A 182 0.45 7.56 1.93
N MET A 183 0.90 7.68 0.68
CA MET A 183 0.21 8.43 -0.36
C MET A 183 -0.36 7.46 -1.39
N VAL A 184 -1.57 7.76 -1.87
CA VAL A 184 -2.19 7.07 -2.99
C VAL A 184 -2.58 8.11 -4.04
N SER A 185 -2.15 7.89 -5.28
CA SER A 185 -2.48 8.71 -6.44
C SER A 185 -3.11 7.87 -7.55
N HIS A 186 -3.94 8.52 -8.35
CA HIS A 186 -4.61 7.94 -9.50
C HIS A 186 -4.67 8.97 -10.62
N ARG A 187 -4.59 8.52 -11.87
CA ARG A 187 -4.47 9.40 -13.06
C ARG A 187 -5.62 10.40 -13.28
N ASN A 188 -6.80 10.17 -12.69
CA ASN A 188 -8.00 11.01 -12.87
C ASN A 188 -8.45 11.69 -11.57
N HIS A 189 -7.78 11.43 -10.45
CA HIS A 189 -8.21 11.83 -9.12
C HIS A 189 -7.09 12.54 -8.36
N LEU A 190 -7.47 13.51 -7.53
CA LEU A 190 -6.54 14.16 -6.60
C LEU A 190 -5.93 13.12 -5.66
N ALA A 191 -4.60 13.15 -5.51
CA ALA A 191 -3.94 12.23 -4.62
C ALA A 191 -4.28 12.51 -3.15
N ILE A 192 -4.24 11.46 -2.35
CA ILE A 192 -4.50 11.54 -0.91
C ILE A 192 -3.29 11.03 -0.13
N LEU A 193 -3.01 11.70 0.99
CA LEU A 193 -1.95 11.34 1.92
C LEU A 193 -2.58 10.98 3.27
N SER A 194 -2.05 9.98 3.96
CA SER A 194 -2.45 9.65 5.33
C SER A 194 -2.24 10.83 6.27
N ALA A 195 -3.23 11.19 7.09
CA ALA A 195 -3.14 12.29 8.06
C ALA A 195 -2.11 12.04 9.17
N ASN A 196 -1.85 10.77 9.49
CA ASN A 196 -0.87 10.34 10.46
C ASN A 196 -0.01 9.23 9.86
N THR A 197 1.18 9.04 10.41
CA THR A 197 2.04 7.92 10.00
C THR A 197 1.46 6.57 10.42
N VAL A 198 1.72 5.55 9.60
CA VAL A 198 1.33 4.17 9.83
C VAL A 198 2.56 3.36 10.20
N THR A 199 2.50 2.59 11.30
CA THR A 199 3.57 1.67 11.68
C THR A 199 3.57 0.46 10.76
N LEU A 200 4.62 0.31 9.97
CA LEU A 200 4.77 -0.79 9.02
C LEU A 200 5.84 -1.78 9.49
N SER A 201 5.58 -3.06 9.26
CA SER A 201 6.46 -4.18 9.59
C SER A 201 6.25 -5.30 8.58
N SER A 202 6.89 -6.45 8.77
CA SER A 202 6.61 -7.64 7.94
C SER A 202 5.21 -8.21 8.10
N THR A 203 4.45 -7.76 9.09
CA THR A 203 3.00 -7.98 9.18
C THR A 203 2.28 -6.82 8.52
N ALA A 204 1.35 -7.14 7.61
CA ALA A 204 0.57 -6.15 6.88
C ALA A 204 -0.26 -5.28 7.85
N ALA A 205 -0.09 -3.97 7.76
CA ALA A 205 -0.95 -3.00 8.43
C ALA A 205 -2.06 -2.54 7.47
N THR A 206 -3.29 -2.44 7.97
CA THR A 206 -4.41 -1.91 7.19
C THR A 206 -4.48 -0.39 7.35
N LEU A 207 -4.61 0.32 6.23
CA LEU A 207 -4.90 1.76 6.19
C LEU A 207 -6.15 1.99 5.34
N ASP A 208 -7.25 2.36 5.97
CA ASP A 208 -8.54 2.51 5.29
C ASP A 208 -8.96 3.97 5.18
N PHE A 209 -8.71 4.57 4.00
CA PHE A 209 -9.11 5.93 3.69
C PHE A 209 -10.63 6.10 3.53
N SER A 210 -11.36 5.00 3.33
CA SER A 210 -12.81 5.02 3.11
C SER A 210 -13.61 5.10 4.40
N SER A 211 -12.97 4.85 5.56
CA SER A 211 -13.62 4.76 6.87
C SER A 211 -14.01 6.11 7.50
N SER A 212 -13.22 7.16 7.24
CA SER A 212 -13.43 8.50 7.80
C SER A 212 -12.59 9.52 7.04
N ASN A 213 -13.13 10.74 6.85
CA ASN A 213 -12.36 11.84 6.29
C ASN A 213 -11.11 12.21 7.11
N THR A 214 -11.05 11.87 8.40
CA THR A 214 -9.89 12.17 9.26
C THR A 214 -8.67 11.30 8.98
N VAL A 215 -8.83 10.22 8.20
CA VAL A 215 -7.72 9.34 7.82
C VAL A 215 -6.84 10.01 6.76
N ALA A 216 -7.42 10.87 5.91
CA ALA A 216 -6.70 11.64 4.91
C ALA A 216 -6.27 13.02 5.46
N GLN A 217 -5.03 13.43 5.17
CA GLN A 217 -4.55 14.77 5.44
C GLN A 217 -5.43 15.79 4.72
N GLY A 218 -5.88 16.82 5.43
CA GLY A 218 -6.83 17.83 4.91
C GLY A 218 -8.31 17.48 5.10
N GLY A 219 -8.64 16.30 5.65
CA GLY A 219 -10.01 15.99 6.06
C GLY A 219 -10.99 15.97 4.89
N ALA A 220 -12.15 16.60 5.09
CA ALA A 220 -13.21 16.72 4.07
C ALA A 220 -12.82 17.56 2.83
N ASN A 221 -11.60 18.12 2.77
CA ASN A 221 -11.07 18.72 1.54
C ASN A 221 -10.27 17.75 0.67
N ALA A 222 -9.79 16.63 1.24
CA ALA A 222 -9.03 15.62 0.50
C ALA A 222 -9.89 14.47 -0.03
N VAL A 223 -11.05 14.22 0.59
CA VAL A 223 -11.95 13.13 0.23
C VAL A 223 -13.40 13.62 0.14
N ILE A 224 -14.20 12.90 -0.63
CA ILE A 224 -15.65 13.12 -0.75
C ILE A 224 -16.43 12.00 -0.03
N ASP A 225 -17.48 12.37 0.69
CA ASP A 225 -18.44 11.41 1.23
C ASP A 225 -19.42 11.01 0.11
N LEU A 226 -19.51 9.72 -0.18
CA LEU A 226 -20.42 9.17 -1.18
C LEU A 226 -21.89 9.14 -0.71
N GLY A 227 -22.17 9.59 0.51
CA GLY A 227 -23.50 9.61 1.12
C GLY A 227 -23.90 8.27 1.77
N THR A 228 -23.02 7.27 1.69
CA THR A 228 -23.17 5.93 2.28
C THR A 228 -22.33 5.73 3.53
N GLY A 229 -21.55 6.75 3.94
CA GLY A 229 -20.55 6.64 5.00
C GLY A 229 -19.19 6.11 4.51
N VAL A 230 -19.04 5.91 3.19
CA VAL A 230 -17.78 5.57 2.51
C VAL A 230 -17.20 6.84 1.91
N PHE A 231 -15.90 7.07 2.15
CA PHE A 231 -15.16 8.19 1.58
C PHE A 231 -14.35 7.76 0.36
N ALA A 232 -14.25 8.64 -0.64
CA ALA A 232 -13.52 8.38 -1.89
C ALA A 232 -12.55 9.53 -2.23
N MET A 233 -11.54 9.22 -3.04
CA MET A 233 -10.69 10.21 -3.70
C MET A 233 -11.54 11.10 -4.61
N LEU A 234 -11.21 12.39 -4.65
CA LEU A 234 -11.89 13.38 -5.47
C LEU A 234 -11.44 13.25 -6.93
N GLY A 235 -12.37 12.99 -7.86
CA GLY A 235 -12.06 12.96 -9.29
C GLY A 235 -11.98 14.36 -9.90
N GLY A 236 -11.40 14.48 -11.09
CA GLY A 236 -11.49 15.68 -11.92
C GLY A 236 -10.19 16.46 -12.13
N ASP A 237 -9.06 15.97 -11.64
CA ASP A 237 -7.75 16.52 -11.97
C ASP A 237 -7.29 15.93 -13.31
N PHE A 238 -7.52 16.65 -14.40
CA PHE A 238 -7.29 16.13 -15.76
C PHE A 238 -5.84 16.28 -16.18
N ASP A 239 -5.23 17.42 -15.84
CA ASP A 239 -3.85 17.75 -16.22
C ASP A 239 -2.82 17.32 -15.17
N GLU A 240 -3.26 16.64 -14.11
CA GLU A 240 -2.44 16.07 -13.03
C GLU A 240 -1.64 17.14 -12.29
N ASN A 241 -2.19 18.35 -12.15
CA ASN A 241 -1.52 19.48 -11.48
C ASN A 241 -1.83 19.57 -9.97
N GLY A 242 -2.66 18.65 -9.45
CA GLY A 242 -3.09 18.60 -8.06
C GLY A 242 -4.26 19.54 -7.75
N GLN A 243 -4.97 20.07 -8.75
CA GLN A 243 -6.11 20.98 -8.58
C GLN A 243 -7.19 20.75 -9.63
N VAL A 244 -8.46 20.72 -9.20
CA VAL A 244 -9.62 20.66 -10.10
C VAL A 244 -10.07 22.07 -10.46
N GLN A 245 -9.83 22.50 -11.70
CA GLN A 245 -10.08 23.86 -12.16
C GLN A 245 -10.94 23.93 -13.43
N ASN A 246 -11.35 25.15 -13.80
CA ASN A 246 -12.05 25.38 -15.06
C ASN A 246 -11.19 25.04 -16.29
N SER A 247 -9.86 25.10 -16.17
CA SER A 247 -8.93 24.67 -17.22
C SER A 247 -9.06 23.17 -17.53
N ASP A 248 -9.24 22.33 -16.51
CA ASP A 248 -9.46 20.90 -16.66
C ASP A 248 -10.75 20.64 -17.43
N ILE A 249 -11.84 21.26 -16.97
CA ILE A 249 -13.17 21.11 -17.61
C ILE A 249 -13.12 21.56 -19.08
N ASN A 250 -12.51 22.72 -19.35
CA ASN A 250 -12.38 23.21 -20.73
C ASN A 250 -11.58 22.24 -21.62
N SER A 251 -10.58 21.55 -21.06
CA SER A 251 -9.80 20.55 -21.79
C SER A 251 -10.61 19.28 -22.05
N VAL A 252 -11.36 18.78 -21.06
CA VAL A 252 -12.23 17.61 -21.19
C VAL A 252 -13.36 17.85 -22.19
N ILE A 253 -13.94 19.07 -22.25
CA ILE A 253 -14.99 19.42 -23.21
C ILE A 253 -14.55 19.18 -24.66
N LEU A 254 -13.26 19.40 -24.97
CA LEU A 254 -12.72 19.20 -26.32
C LEU A 254 -12.60 17.71 -26.71
N LEU A 255 -12.73 16.80 -25.73
CA LEU A 255 -12.58 15.35 -25.89
C LEU A 255 -13.91 14.58 -25.78
N LEU A 256 -15.03 15.29 -25.60
CA LEU A 256 -16.37 14.69 -25.54
C LEU A 256 -16.67 13.84 -26.78
N GLY A 257 -17.28 12.68 -26.54
CA GLY A 257 -17.56 11.65 -27.56
C GLY A 257 -16.40 10.68 -27.79
N GLY A 258 -15.28 10.83 -27.09
CA GLY A 258 -14.22 9.83 -27.03
C GLY A 258 -14.59 8.65 -26.12
N SER A 259 -13.79 7.58 -26.17
CA SER A 259 -13.98 6.36 -25.38
C SER A 259 -12.67 5.62 -25.12
N GLY A 260 -12.70 4.69 -24.18
CA GLY A 260 -11.56 3.86 -23.76
C GLY A 260 -10.87 4.38 -22.51
N TYR A 261 -9.69 3.82 -22.22
CA TYR A 261 -8.88 4.19 -21.07
C TYR A 261 -8.26 5.58 -21.27
N SER A 262 -8.82 6.59 -20.60
CA SER A 262 -8.52 8.00 -20.87
C SER A 262 -8.43 8.82 -19.58
N LEU A 263 -7.60 9.87 -19.61
CA LEU A 263 -7.55 10.89 -18.56
C LEU A 263 -8.83 11.75 -18.50
N ALA A 264 -9.61 11.78 -19.58
CA ALA A 264 -10.85 12.56 -19.65
C ALA A 264 -12.10 11.77 -19.22
N ASP A 265 -11.99 10.46 -18.99
CA ASP A 265 -13.06 9.61 -18.49
C ASP A 265 -13.03 9.63 -16.94
N MET A 266 -13.76 10.59 -16.37
CA MET A 266 -13.73 10.92 -14.94
C MET A 266 -14.68 10.04 -14.12
N ASP A 267 -15.78 9.59 -14.72
CA ASP A 267 -16.70 8.62 -14.10
C ASP A 267 -16.27 7.16 -14.37
N MET A 268 -15.18 6.95 -15.11
CA MET A 268 -14.51 5.66 -15.33
C MET A 268 -15.42 4.61 -15.98
N ASN A 269 -16.37 5.04 -16.80
CA ASN A 269 -17.30 4.14 -17.50
C ASN A 269 -16.81 3.78 -18.93
N GLY A 270 -15.64 4.28 -19.34
CA GLY A 270 -15.06 4.08 -20.66
C GLY A 270 -15.58 5.01 -21.75
N GLN A 271 -16.38 6.03 -21.42
CA GLN A 271 -16.95 7.00 -22.36
C GLN A 271 -16.79 8.43 -21.84
N ILE A 272 -16.28 9.34 -22.66
CA ILE A 272 -16.10 10.76 -22.30
C ILE A 272 -17.37 11.53 -22.67
N GLN A 273 -18.16 11.89 -21.68
CA GLN A 273 -19.50 12.47 -21.81
C GLN A 273 -19.72 13.65 -20.86
N ASN A 274 -20.87 14.31 -20.98
CA ASN A 274 -21.27 15.36 -20.05
C ASN A 274 -21.45 14.86 -18.61
N THR A 275 -21.56 13.55 -18.37
CA THR A 275 -21.66 12.94 -17.04
C THR A 275 -20.36 13.06 -16.26
N ASP A 276 -19.20 12.91 -16.91
CA ASP A 276 -17.88 13.14 -16.31
C ASP A 276 -17.77 14.54 -15.71
N ILE A 277 -18.18 15.54 -16.50
CA ILE A 277 -18.12 16.93 -16.10
C ILE A 277 -19.12 17.22 -14.98
N ASN A 278 -20.39 16.81 -15.15
CA ASN A 278 -21.46 17.21 -14.24
C ASN A 278 -21.44 16.46 -12.91
N ASN A 279 -21.10 15.18 -12.92
CA ASN A 279 -21.19 14.31 -11.74
C ASN A 279 -19.87 14.20 -10.97
N VAL A 280 -18.74 14.53 -11.59
CA VAL A 280 -17.41 14.43 -10.97
C VAL A 280 -16.70 15.78 -10.94
N MET A 281 -16.41 16.40 -12.09
CA MET A 281 -15.57 17.62 -12.09
C MET A 281 -16.25 18.82 -11.43
N ASN A 282 -17.52 19.10 -11.79
CA ASN A 282 -18.27 20.23 -11.24
C ASN A 282 -18.52 20.10 -9.73
N THR A 283 -18.60 18.88 -9.19
CA THR A 283 -18.78 18.67 -7.75
C THR A 283 -17.51 19.01 -6.97
N ASN A 284 -16.36 18.91 -7.62
CA ASN A 284 -15.04 19.05 -7.00
C ASN A 284 -14.31 20.32 -7.42
N LEU A 285 -14.94 21.18 -8.22
CA LEU A 285 -14.32 22.40 -8.73
C LEU A 285 -13.78 23.27 -7.58
N GLY A 286 -12.50 23.66 -7.69
CA GLY A 286 -11.78 24.44 -6.69
C GLY A 286 -11.18 23.62 -5.55
N LYS A 287 -11.28 22.28 -5.58
CA LYS A 287 -10.54 21.38 -4.69
C LYS A 287 -9.14 21.13 -5.23
N GLY A 288 -8.22 20.77 -4.34
CA GLY A 288 -6.86 20.39 -4.68
C GLY A 288 -6.24 19.52 -3.60
N GLU A 289 -5.07 18.98 -3.87
CA GLU A 289 -4.30 18.18 -2.92
C GLU A 289 -4.02 18.95 -1.63
N GLN A 290 -3.83 18.22 -0.53
CA GLN A 290 -3.80 18.80 0.83
C GLN A 290 -2.42 18.66 1.52
N PHE A 291 -1.34 18.49 0.75
CA PHE A 291 0.02 18.32 1.24
C PHE A 291 1.05 19.00 0.35
#